data_AF-A0A651GAU6-F1
#
_entry.id   AF-A0A651GAU6-F1
#
_cell.length_a   1.000
_cell.length_b   1.000
_cell.length_c   1.000
_cell.angle_alpha   90.00
_cell.angle_beta   90.00
_cell.angle_gamma   90.00
#
_symmetry.space_group_name_H-M   'P 1'
#
loop_
_entity.id
_entity.type
_entity.pdbx_description
1 polymer ?
#
loop_
_entity_poly.entity_id
_entity_poly.type
_entity_poly.pdbx_seq_one_letter_code
_entity_poly.pdbx_strand_id
1 'polypeptide(L)'
;MSFKISFGKDPGLSKTSSILGALLCFGLSILGLYVALFGNKLSGGVPFLPDEVNTLMGRITFGSGALFTFWLFTYALREFLRKVRTEKDSKK
;
A
#
# COMPACT_ATOMS: atom_id res chain seq x y z
N MET A 1 -22.73 -10.44 17.40
CA MET A 1 -22.78 -9.17 16.64
C MET A 1 -21.97 -9.36 15.37
N SER A 2 -22.64 -9.51 14.22
CA SER A 2 -21.99 -9.82 12.95
C SER A 2 -21.68 -8.50 12.23
N PHE A 3 -20.42 -8.09 12.20
CA PHE A 3 -19.98 -6.95 11.41
C PHE A 3 -20.10 -7.30 9.92
N LYS A 4 -21.22 -6.90 9.30
CA LYS A 4 -21.38 -6.89 7.84
C LYS A 4 -20.51 -5.76 7.31
N ILE A 5 -19.30 -6.09 6.88
CA ILE A 5 -18.44 -5.17 6.12
C ILE A 5 -19.03 -5.11 4.71
N SER A 6 -19.94 -4.15 4.52
CA SER A 6 -20.52 -3.84 3.22
C SER A 6 -19.47 -3.09 2.42
N PHE A 7 -18.69 -3.82 1.62
CA PHE A 7 -17.87 -3.21 0.56
C PHE A 7 -18.83 -2.54 -0.44
N GLY A 8 -18.96 -1.22 -0.30
CA GLY A 8 -19.70 -0.37 -1.24
C GLY A 8 -19.18 -0.59 -2.65
N LYS A 9 -20.04 -1.20 -3.47
CA LYS A 9 -19.84 -1.45 -4.88
C LYS A 9 -20.42 -0.25 -5.63
N ASP A 10 -19.61 0.76 -5.92
CA ASP A 10 -19.98 1.82 -6.86
C ASP A 10 -19.71 1.33 -8.30
N PRO A 11 -20.74 1.12 -9.14
CA PRO A 11 -20.61 0.44 -10.44
C PRO A 11 -20.09 1.34 -11.59
N GLY A 12 -19.73 2.61 -11.34
CA GLY A 12 -19.35 3.58 -12.39
C GLY A 12 -17.85 3.90 -12.52
N LEU A 13 -16.99 3.39 -11.63
CA LEU A 13 -15.62 3.87 -11.45
C LEU A 13 -14.59 2.75 -11.71
N SER A 14 -14.65 2.07 -12.87
CA SER A 14 -14.28 0.65 -12.99
C SER A 14 -12.88 0.27 -13.50
N LYS A 15 -12.05 1.22 -13.95
CA LYS A 15 -10.66 0.97 -14.38
C LYS A 15 -9.67 2.00 -13.84
N THR A 16 -10.04 3.28 -13.82
CA THR A 16 -9.20 4.40 -13.36
C THR A 16 -8.97 4.40 -11.85
N SER A 17 -9.97 4.05 -11.04
CA SER A 17 -9.83 4.00 -9.57
C SER A 17 -8.86 2.92 -9.11
N SER A 18 -8.89 1.73 -9.74
CA SER A 18 -7.97 0.64 -9.41
C SER A 18 -6.54 0.97 -9.80
N ILE A 19 -6.34 1.67 -10.93
CA ILE A 19 -5.03 2.18 -11.34
C ILE A 19 -4.56 3.28 -10.39
N LEU A 20 -5.43 4.21 -10.00
CA LEU A 20 -5.09 5.29 -9.07
C LEU A 20 -4.74 4.75 -7.68
N GLY A 21 -5.50 3.76 -7.18
CA GLY A 21 -5.21 3.07 -5.93
C GLY A 21 -3.88 2.30 -5.97
N ALA A 22 -3.59 1.63 -7.09
CA ALA A 22 -2.30 0.99 -7.31
C ALA A 22 -1.15 2.02 -7.32
N LEU A 23 -1.33 3.15 -8.01
CA LEU A 23 -0.34 4.23 -8.07
C LEU A 23 -0.08 4.83 -6.69
N LEU A 24 -1.13 5.05 -5.88
CA LEU A 24 -1.01 5.53 -4.51
C LEU A 24 -0.28 4.51 -3.62
N CYS A 25 -0.61 3.22 -3.72
CA CYS A 25 0.09 2.17 -2.98
C CYS A 25 1.57 2.09 -3.37
N PHE A 26 1.89 2.25 -4.65
CA PHE A 26 3.27 2.28 -5.13
C PHE A 26 4.03 3.50 -4.59
N GLY A 27 3.43 4.69 -4.62
CA GLY A 27 4.01 5.90 -4.07
C GLY A 27 4.27 5.80 -2.56
N LEU A 28 3.29 5.30 -1.80
CA LEU A 28 3.44 5.07 -0.36
C LEU A 28 4.50 4.02 -0.04
N SER A 29 4.63 2.99 -0.88
CA SER A 29 5.66 1.97 -0.74
C SER A 29 7.06 2.57 -0.90
N ILE A 30 7.28 3.39 -1.94
CA ILE A 30 8.56 4.07 -2.16
C ILE A 30 8.88 5.01 -1.00
N LEU A 31 7.90 5.80 -0.55
CA LEU A 31 8.10 6.74 0.56
C LEU A 31 8.43 6.01 1.87
N GLY A 32 7.70 4.94 2.20
CA GLY A 32 7.96 4.14 3.39
C GLY A 32 9.33 3.46 3.34
N LEU A 33 9.74 2.95 2.17
CA LEU A 33 11.06 2.36 1.98
C LEU A 33 12.17 3.40 2.09
N TYR A 34 11.97 4.59 1.55
CA TYR A 34 12.90 5.71 1.68
C TYR A 34 13.10 6.09 3.14
N VAL A 35 12.01 6.23 3.92
CA VAL A 35 12.10 6.52 5.36
C VAL A 35 12.78 5.37 6.11
N ALA A 36 12.51 4.11 5.75
CA ALA A 36 13.12 2.96 6.40
C ALA A 36 14.65 2.87 6.17
N LEU A 37 15.13 3.19 4.97
CA LEU A 37 16.54 3.05 4.59
C LEU A 37 17.36 4.33 4.80
N PHE A 38 16.80 5.47 4.42
CA PHE A 38 17.49 6.78 4.38
C PHE A 38 16.93 7.79 5.37
N GLY A 39 15.81 7.49 6.03
CA GLY A 39 15.26 8.35 7.07
C GLY A 39 16.27 8.51 8.20
N ASN A 40 16.65 9.77 8.47
CA ASN A 40 17.47 10.14 9.63
C ASN A 40 16.66 9.99 10.93
N LYS A 41 17.09 10.67 12.00
CA LYS A 41 16.34 10.74 13.25
C LYS A 41 14.90 11.18 13.01
N LEU A 42 13.96 10.34 13.43
CA LEU A 42 12.54 10.66 13.41
C LEU A 42 12.27 11.62 14.58
N SER A 43 11.76 12.81 14.27
CA SER A 43 11.40 13.80 15.29
C SER A 43 9.97 13.53 15.74
N GLY A 44 9.80 13.24 17.03
CA GLY A 44 8.53 12.82 17.62
C GLY A 44 8.50 11.31 17.87
N GLY A 45 8.22 10.94 19.12
CA GLY A 45 8.21 9.57 19.59
C GLY A 45 7.67 9.47 21.01
N VAL A 46 7.72 8.28 21.60
CA VAL A 46 7.23 8.08 22.97
C VAL A 46 8.23 8.73 23.93
N PRO A 47 7.80 9.65 24.83
CA PRO A 47 8.70 10.44 25.66
C PRO A 47 9.51 9.63 26.69
N PHE A 48 9.12 8.36 26.91
CA PHE A 48 9.78 7.46 27.84
C PHE A 48 10.81 6.52 27.18
N LEU A 49 10.95 6.59 25.85
CA LEU A 49 11.88 5.75 25.11
C LEU A 49 13.09 6.55 24.61
N PRO A 50 14.30 5.95 24.59
CA PRO A 50 15.46 6.57 23.96
C PRO A 50 15.20 6.88 22.48
N ASP A 51 15.74 8.00 22.00
CA ASP A 51 15.58 8.44 20.60
C ASP A 51 16.01 7.39 19.57
N GLU A 52 17.00 6.58 19.92
CA GLU A 52 17.47 5.46 19.09
C GLU A 52 16.39 4.40 18.90
N VAL A 53 15.66 4.06 19.96
CA VAL A 53 14.58 3.05 19.91
C VAL A 53 13.36 3.63 19.18
N ASN A 54 13.04 4.90 19.40
CA ASN A 54 11.98 5.59 18.64
C ASN A 54 12.29 5.61 17.14
N THR A 55 13.53 5.91 16.77
CA THR A 55 13.97 5.93 15.37
C THR A 55 13.91 4.52 14.76
N LEU A 56 14.36 3.51 15.49
CA LEU A 56 14.32 2.11 15.03
C LEU A 56 12.88 1.61 14.86
N MET A 57 12.01 1.85 15.84
CA MET A 57 10.59 1.51 15.77
C MET A 57 9.90 2.18 14.59
N GLY A 58 10.17 3.46 14.36
CA GLY A 58 9.61 4.17 13.21
C GLY A 58 10.12 3.59 11.89
N ARG A 59 11.42 3.30 11.76
CA ARG A 59 11.97 2.64 10.56
C ARG A 59 11.34 1.28 10.28
N ILE A 60 11.15 0.46 11.31
CA ILE A 60 10.48 -0.85 11.19
C ILE A 60 9.02 -0.66 10.76
N THR A 61 8.32 0.30 11.37
CA THR A 61 6.91 0.59 11.05
C THR A 61 6.76 1.07 9.61
N PHE A 62 7.55 2.05 9.17
CA PHE A 62 7.54 2.55 7.79
C PHE A 62 8.00 1.47 6.79
N GLY A 63 8.99 0.66 7.14
CA GLY A 63 9.45 -0.45 6.29
C GLY A 63 8.39 -1.54 6.14
N SER A 64 7.73 -1.93 7.23
CA SER A 64 6.64 -2.92 7.18
C SER A 64 5.42 -2.38 6.41
N GLY A 65 5.08 -1.10 6.58
CA GLY A 65 4.06 -0.41 5.79
C GLY A 65 4.42 -0.33 4.30
N ALA A 66 5.69 -0.10 3.98
CA ALA A 66 6.18 -0.09 2.60
C ALA A 66 6.01 -1.45 1.91
N LEU A 67 6.35 -2.53 2.62
CA LEU A 67 6.16 -3.90 2.13
C LEU A 67 4.69 -4.25 1.97
N PHE A 68 3.85 -3.83 2.92
CA PHE A 68 2.41 -4.09 2.86
C PHE A 68 1.73 -3.37 1.68
N THR A 69 2.02 -2.08 1.50
CA THR A 69 1.51 -1.31 0.35
C THR A 69 2.07 -1.81 -0.98
N PHE A 70 3.33 -2.27 -1.01
CA PHE A 70 3.88 -2.95 -2.18
C PHE A 70 3.12 -4.24 -2.51
N TRP A 71 2.80 -5.04 -1.50
CA TRP A 71 2.00 -6.25 -1.69
C TRP A 71 0.64 -5.91 -2.29
N LEU A 72 -0.07 -4.91 -1.77
CA LEU A 72 -1.34 -4.45 -2.32
C LEU A 72 -1.22 -3.97 -3.76
N PHE A 73 -0.13 -3.26 -4.09
CA PHE A 73 0.18 -2.86 -5.46
C PHE A 73 0.34 -4.08 -6.38
N THR A 74 1.14 -5.08 -5.98
CA THR A 74 1.32 -6.30 -6.79
C THR A 74 0.03 -7.09 -6.97
N TYR A 75 -0.83 -7.13 -5.95
CA TYR A 75 -2.15 -7.76 -6.02
C TYR A 75 -3.07 -7.03 -7.01
N ALA A 76 -3.16 -5.69 -6.91
CA ALA A 76 -3.95 -4.88 -7.83
C ALA A 76 -3.44 -5.00 -9.28
N LEU A 77 -2.12 -5.02 -9.47
CA LEU A 77 -1.50 -5.22 -10.78
C LEU A 77 -1.81 -6.60 -11.35
N ARG A 78 -1.74 -7.65 -10.52
CA ARG A 78 -2.07 -9.02 -10.94
C ARG A 78 -3.53 -9.15 -11.38
N GLU A 79 -4.45 -8.51 -10.65
CA GLU A 79 -5.86 -8.51 -10.99
C GLU A 79 -6.14 -7.74 -12.29
N PHE A 80 -5.45 -6.62 -12.50
CA PHE A 80 -5.50 -5.87 -13.76
C PHE A 80 -5.00 -6.71 -14.94
N LEU A 81 -3.84 -7.39 -14.80
CA LEU A 81 -3.29 -8.26 -15.84
C LEU A 81 -4.20 -9.45 -16.16
N ARG A 82 -4.85 -10.05 -15.15
CA ARG A 82 -5.87 -11.10 -15.36
C ARG A 82 -7.03 -10.59 -16.20
N LYS A 83 -7.54 -9.41 -15.88
CA LYS A 83 -8.67 -8.79 -16.58
C LYS A 83 -8.33 -8.46 -18.04
N VAL A 84 -7.11 -7.96 -18.30
CA VAL A 84 -6.61 -7.72 -19.66
C VAL A 84 -6.49 -9.02 -20.46
N ARG A 85 -6.04 -10.12 -19.82
CA ARG A 85 -5.95 -11.43 -20.48
C ARG A 85 -7.32 -11.95 -20.90
N THR A 86 -8.31 -11.90 -20.02
CA THR A 86 -9.68 -12.37 -20.33
C THR A 86 -10.37 -11.55 -21.43
N GLU A 87 -10.09 -10.24 -21.52
CA GLU A 87 -10.61 -9.41 -22.62
C GLU A 87 -10.02 -9.82 -23.98
N LYS A 88 -8.76 -10.28 -24.01
CA LYS A 88 -8.10 -10.76 -25.23
C LYS A 88 -8.68 -12.09 -25.73
N ASP A 89 -8.99 -13.03 -24.82
CA ASP A 89 -9.56 -14.33 -25.19
C ASP A 89 -11.01 -14.25 -25.67
N SER A 90 -11.79 -13.26 -25.21
CA SER A 90 -13.19 -13.07 -25.66
C SER A 90 -13.33 -12.44 -27.05
N LYS A 91 -12.26 -11.86 -27.61
CA LYS A 91 -12.25 -11.21 -28.93
C LYS A 91 -11.71 -12.13 -30.04
N LYS A 92 -11.37 -13.37 -29.71
CA LYS A 92 -10.80 -14.36 -30.63
C LYS A 92 -11.86 -15.42 -30.97
#